data_AF-A0A2J0N0Y1-F1
#
_entry.id   AF-A0A2J0N0Y1-F1
#
_cell.length_a   1.000
_cell.length_b   1.000
_cell.length_c   1.000
_cell.angle_alpha   90.00
_cell.angle_beta   90.00
_cell.angle_gamma   90.00
#
_symmetry.space_group_name_H-M   'P 1'
#
loop_
_entity.id
_entity.type
_entity.pdbx_description
1 polymer ?
#
loop_
_entity_poly.entity_id
_entity_poly.type
_entity_poly.pdbx_seq_one_letter_code
_entity_poly.pdbx_strand_id
1 'polypeptide(L)'
;TAWAKLSDISAVSVTPGIRYSGEDTDVNIEDAHLRINPTGWNTEYAIGRSTMWWGPGFHGSILMTDNAFPMDTLRINNIWPFRLPGVFKKMGRFSGTWFISRLEKKFNPAHPIFTGWKLDFIPTEFLKFGVGHILMFGGKGVNMYGIHDFEGNSSLFFSSGGGENDPENHIMSWDAQLFLRR
;
A
#
# COMPACT_ATOMS: atom_id res chain seq x y z
N THR A 1 -18.27 3.53 -11.61
CA THR A 1 -17.18 2.56 -11.84
C THR A 1 -17.55 1.64 -12.98
N ALA A 2 -16.64 1.44 -13.92
CA ALA A 2 -16.71 0.44 -14.98
C ALA A 2 -15.55 -0.54 -14.80
N TRP A 3 -15.80 -1.83 -15.00
CA TRP A 3 -14.76 -2.85 -14.94
C TRP A 3 -14.98 -3.89 -16.03
N ALA A 4 -13.90 -4.52 -16.46
CA ALA A 4 -13.92 -5.59 -17.43
C ALA A 4 -12.95 -6.68 -17.01
N LYS A 5 -13.42 -7.94 -17.06
CA LYS A 5 -12.56 -9.11 -16.94
C LYS A 5 -11.89 -9.34 -18.30
N LEU A 6 -10.57 -9.32 -18.33
CA LEU A 6 -9.79 -9.55 -19.56
C LEU A 6 -9.48 -11.05 -19.72
N SER A 7 -9.26 -11.76 -18.60
CA SER A 7 -9.03 -13.20 -18.56
C SER A 7 -9.37 -13.75 -17.18
N ASP A 8 -9.21 -15.07 -16.96
CA ASP A 8 -9.37 -15.67 -15.62
C ASP A 8 -8.37 -15.15 -14.59
N ILE A 9 -7.25 -14.60 -15.05
CA ILE A 9 -6.18 -14.09 -14.19
C ILE A 9 -6.11 -12.56 -14.20
N SER A 10 -6.93 -11.84 -14.98
CA SER A 10 -6.78 -10.39 -15.09
C SER A 10 -8.09 -9.63 -15.25
N ALA A 11 -8.17 -8.49 -14.57
CA ALA A 11 -9.30 -7.58 -14.62
C ALA A 11 -8.82 -6.13 -14.61
N VAL A 12 -9.52 -5.27 -15.35
CA VAL A 12 -9.28 -3.83 -15.36
C VAL A 12 -10.50 -3.11 -14.78
N SER A 13 -10.26 -2.08 -13.99
CA SER A 13 -11.28 -1.22 -13.40
C SER A 13 -10.92 0.24 -13.65
N VAL A 14 -11.93 1.05 -13.94
CA VAL A 14 -11.83 2.51 -14.09
C VAL A 14 -13.04 3.18 -13.44
N THR A 15 -12.76 4.18 -12.62
CA THR A 15 -13.73 5.03 -11.94
C THR A 15 -13.39 6.49 -12.26
N PRO A 16 -14.13 7.13 -13.18
CA PRO A 16 -14.06 8.57 -13.35
C PRO A 16 -14.77 9.26 -12.18
N GLY A 17 -14.25 10.41 -11.77
CA GLY A 17 -14.87 11.30 -10.80
C GLY A 17 -15.03 12.70 -11.40
N ILE A 18 -16.21 13.28 -11.20
CA ILE A 18 -16.50 14.66 -11.60
C ILE A 18 -16.83 15.41 -10.33
N ARG A 19 -16.07 16.48 -10.05
CA ARG A 19 -16.30 17.38 -8.92
C ARG A 19 -16.72 18.71 -9.48
N TYR A 20 -17.97 19.06 -9.22
CA TYR A 20 -18.55 20.32 -9.64
C TYR A 20 -18.54 21.30 -8.46
N SER A 21 -17.93 22.46 -8.67
CA SER A 21 -18.07 23.66 -7.85
C SER A 21 -18.66 24.77 -8.72
N GLY A 22 -19.39 25.71 -8.11
CA GLY A 22 -20.06 26.79 -8.86
C GLY A 22 -19.12 27.65 -9.73
N GLU A 23 -17.82 27.63 -9.44
CA GLU A 23 -16.79 28.36 -10.19
C GLU A 23 -15.90 27.45 -11.07
N ASP A 24 -15.82 26.15 -10.76
CA ASP A 24 -14.90 25.22 -11.42
C ASP A 24 -15.50 23.80 -11.53
N THR A 25 -15.33 23.18 -12.70
CA THR A 25 -15.63 21.75 -12.90
C THR A 25 -14.33 20.99 -13.07
N ASP A 26 -14.03 20.10 -12.13
CA ASP A 26 -12.85 19.25 -12.17
C ASP A 26 -13.25 17.82 -12.57
N VAL A 27 -12.56 17.27 -13.57
CA VAL A 27 -12.80 15.93 -14.09
C VAL A 27 -11.53 15.13 -13.90
N ASN A 28 -11.60 14.13 -13.02
CA ASN A 28 -10.47 13.33 -12.62
C ASN A 28 -10.75 11.83 -12.75
N ILE A 29 -9.68 11.04 -12.70
CA ILE A 29 -9.76 9.59 -12.56
C ILE A 29 -9.50 9.28 -11.09
N GLU A 30 -10.53 8.84 -10.38
CA GLU A 30 -10.45 8.49 -8.95
C GLU A 30 -9.81 7.12 -8.74
N ASP A 31 -10.01 6.20 -9.67
CA ASP A 31 -9.38 4.89 -9.61
C ASP A 31 -9.26 4.34 -11.04
N ALA A 32 -8.09 3.83 -11.41
CA ALA A 32 -7.89 3.13 -12.66
C ALA A 32 -6.75 2.14 -12.51
N HIS A 33 -7.05 0.84 -12.44
CA HIS A 33 -6.03 -0.16 -12.21
C HIS A 33 -6.30 -1.47 -12.98
N LEU A 34 -5.20 -2.14 -13.33
CA LEU A 34 -5.17 -3.50 -13.82
C LEU A 34 -4.75 -4.42 -12.66
N ARG A 35 -5.55 -5.45 -12.38
CA ARG A 35 -5.21 -6.52 -11.43
C ARG A 35 -4.85 -7.79 -12.17
N ILE A 36 -3.84 -8.48 -11.69
CA ILE A 36 -3.35 -9.75 -12.20
C ILE A 36 -3.21 -10.73 -11.02
N ASN A 37 -3.92 -11.85 -11.12
CA ASN A 37 -4.02 -12.90 -10.12
C ASN A 37 -3.56 -14.23 -10.75
N PRO A 38 -2.27 -14.58 -10.70
CA PRO A 38 -1.77 -15.81 -11.27
C PRO A 38 -2.38 -17.05 -10.60
N THR A 39 -2.94 -17.95 -11.40
CA THR A 39 -3.52 -19.20 -10.92
C THR A 39 -2.50 -20.02 -10.14
N GLY A 40 -2.86 -20.47 -8.94
CA GLY A 40 -2.00 -21.31 -8.09
C GLY A 40 -1.08 -20.53 -7.15
N TRP A 41 -1.03 -19.20 -7.24
CA TRP A 41 -0.28 -18.34 -6.33
C TRP A 41 -1.23 -17.50 -5.48
N ASN A 42 -0.90 -17.31 -4.21
CA ASN A 42 -1.68 -16.47 -3.30
C ASN A 42 -1.22 -15.00 -3.37
N THR A 43 -1.10 -14.47 -4.59
CA THR A 43 -0.57 -13.13 -4.84
C THR A 43 -1.41 -12.43 -5.90
N GLU A 44 -1.82 -11.20 -5.62
CA GLU A 44 -2.44 -10.25 -6.51
C GLU A 44 -1.44 -9.13 -6.79
N TYR A 45 -1.26 -8.83 -8.07
CA TYR A 45 -0.48 -7.69 -8.55
C TYR A 45 -1.45 -6.66 -9.11
N ALA A 46 -1.38 -5.42 -8.64
CA ALA A 46 -2.18 -4.33 -9.16
C ALA A 46 -1.26 -3.21 -9.66
N ILE A 47 -1.53 -2.70 -10.86
CA ILE A 47 -0.81 -1.56 -11.44
C ILE A 47 -1.81 -0.50 -11.88
N GLY A 48 -1.57 0.74 -11.46
CA GLY A 48 -2.36 1.90 -11.84
C GLY A 48 -2.68 2.81 -10.68
N ARG A 49 -3.69 3.65 -10.87
CA ARG A 49 -4.13 4.66 -9.91
C ARG A 49 -5.13 4.05 -8.93
N SER A 50 -4.81 4.07 -7.64
CA SER A 50 -5.76 3.64 -6.60
C SER A 50 -5.46 4.28 -5.25
N THR A 51 -6.49 4.38 -4.41
CA THR A 51 -6.36 4.76 -3.00
C THR A 51 -6.11 3.51 -2.14
N MET A 52 -5.65 3.73 -0.91
CA MET A 52 -5.35 2.64 0.03
C MET A 52 -5.86 2.99 1.43
N TRP A 53 -6.40 1.98 2.12
CA TRP A 53 -6.92 2.11 3.48
C TRP A 53 -6.21 1.14 4.42
N TRP A 54 -5.33 1.66 5.28
CA TRP A 54 -4.45 0.85 6.13
C TRP A 54 -4.73 1.00 7.62
N GLY A 55 -5.93 0.66 8.05
CA GLY A 55 -6.26 0.61 9.47
C GLY A 55 -7.69 0.12 9.73
N PRO A 56 -8.04 -0.09 11.00
CA PRO A 56 -9.35 -0.60 11.39
C PRO A 56 -10.42 0.47 11.56
N GLY A 57 -10.02 1.75 11.61
CA GLY A 57 -10.95 2.85 11.80
C GLY A 57 -11.95 2.93 10.65
N PHE A 58 -13.14 3.46 10.92
CA PHE A 58 -14.15 3.74 9.89
C PHE A 58 -14.08 5.19 9.39
N HIS A 59 -13.58 6.10 10.23
CA HIS A 59 -13.49 7.54 9.94
C HIS A 59 -12.09 8.02 9.56
N GLY A 60 -11.14 7.08 9.47
CA GLY A 60 -9.76 7.38 9.11
C GLY A 60 -8.84 6.26 9.53
N SER A 61 -7.63 6.33 9.01
CA SER A 61 -6.51 5.45 9.33
C SER A 61 -5.29 6.34 9.52
N ILE A 62 -4.48 6.04 10.54
CA ILE A 62 -3.34 6.88 10.92
C ILE A 62 -2.24 6.83 9.84
N LEU A 63 -2.05 5.67 9.20
CA LEU A 63 -0.94 5.46 8.28
C LEU A 63 -1.27 5.81 6.83
N MET A 64 -2.44 5.37 6.35
CA MET A 64 -2.88 5.62 4.98
C MET A 64 -4.41 5.62 4.89
N THR A 65 -4.95 6.64 4.23
CA THR A 65 -6.39 6.84 3.97
C THR A 65 -6.64 7.11 2.49
N ASP A 66 -7.91 7.20 2.13
CA ASP A 66 -8.42 7.59 0.82
C ASP A 66 -8.67 9.11 0.68
N ASN A 67 -8.31 9.92 1.68
CA ASN A 67 -8.54 11.36 1.65
C ASN A 67 -7.58 12.11 0.71
N ALA A 68 -6.41 11.54 0.42
CA ALA A 68 -5.46 12.10 -0.54
C ALA A 68 -5.87 11.74 -1.98
N PHE A 69 -5.44 12.57 -2.95
CA PHE A 69 -5.62 12.23 -4.36
C PHE A 69 -4.96 10.87 -4.65
N PRO A 70 -5.64 9.97 -5.38
CA PRO A 70 -5.14 8.62 -5.65
C PRO A 70 -3.77 8.65 -6.34
N MET A 71 -2.89 7.75 -5.94
CA MET A 71 -1.53 7.70 -6.44
C MET A 71 -1.37 6.63 -7.51
N ASP A 72 -0.45 6.86 -8.44
CA ASP A 72 -0.04 5.85 -9.42
C ASP A 72 0.88 4.84 -8.73
N THR A 73 0.40 3.62 -8.58
CA THR A 73 0.96 2.61 -7.68
C THR A 73 1.16 1.28 -8.41
N LEU A 74 2.24 0.60 -8.04
CA LEU A 74 2.37 -0.84 -8.18
C LEU A 74 2.15 -1.44 -6.80
N ARG A 75 1.16 -2.32 -6.66
CA ARG A 75 0.80 -2.97 -5.41
C ARG A 75 0.88 -4.48 -5.56
N ILE A 76 1.37 -5.13 -4.51
CA ILE A 76 1.42 -6.57 -4.38
C ILE A 76 0.74 -6.93 -3.06
N ASN A 77 -0.29 -7.76 -3.10
CA ASN A 77 -0.99 -8.23 -1.91
C ASN A 77 -1.27 -9.72 -2.00
N ASN A 78 -1.50 -10.38 -0.87
CA ASN A 78 -2.06 -11.73 -0.90
C ASN A 78 -3.57 -11.69 -1.16
N ILE A 79 -4.10 -12.73 -1.82
CA ILE A 79 -5.53 -12.86 -2.11
C ILE A 79 -6.28 -13.32 -0.84
N TRP A 80 -5.71 -14.31 -0.14
CA TRP A 80 -6.26 -14.89 1.09
C TRP A 80 -5.22 -14.88 2.19
N PRO A 81 -5.58 -14.75 3.48
CA PRO A 81 -4.61 -14.88 4.57
C PRO A 81 -4.00 -16.29 4.61
N PHE A 82 -2.67 -16.40 4.67
CA PHE A 82 -1.94 -17.68 4.64
C PHE A 82 -1.27 -18.01 5.98
N ARG A 83 -0.89 -19.27 6.19
CA ARG A 83 -0.11 -19.69 7.37
C ARG A 83 1.34 -19.90 6.98
N LEU A 84 2.27 -19.52 7.85
CA LEU A 84 3.69 -19.80 7.66
C LEU A 84 3.96 -21.32 7.70
N PRO A 85 4.92 -21.84 6.92
CA PRO A 85 5.29 -23.26 6.95
C PRO A 85 6.03 -23.65 8.25
N GLY A 86 6.19 -24.96 8.49
CA GLY A 86 6.95 -25.49 9.62
C GLY A 86 6.32 -25.26 11.00
N VAL A 87 7.17 -24.96 11.99
CA VAL A 87 6.78 -24.73 13.39
C VAL A 87 5.86 -23.52 13.57
N PHE A 88 5.92 -22.57 12.63
CA PHE A 88 5.13 -21.33 12.67
C PHE A 88 3.68 -21.50 12.18
N LYS A 89 3.29 -22.69 11.70
CA LYS A 89 1.90 -23.00 11.30
C LYS A 89 0.88 -22.73 12.41
N LYS A 90 1.30 -22.85 13.68
CA LYS A 90 0.44 -22.66 14.86
C LYS A 90 0.31 -21.19 15.30
N MET A 91 1.11 -20.28 14.77
CA MET A 91 1.09 -18.87 15.21
C MET A 91 -0.17 -18.14 14.77
N GLY A 92 -0.75 -18.51 13.62
CA GLY A 92 -1.91 -17.84 13.07
C GLY A 92 -1.83 -17.68 11.55
N ARG A 93 -2.69 -16.82 11.02
CA ARG A 93 -2.69 -16.42 9.61
C ARG A 93 -2.01 -15.06 9.45
N PHE A 94 -1.38 -14.85 8.31
CA PHE A 94 -0.71 -13.62 7.91
C PHE A 94 -1.31 -13.09 6.62
N SER A 95 -1.39 -11.77 6.50
CA SER A 95 -1.76 -11.07 5.27
C SER A 95 -0.77 -9.93 5.09
N GLY A 96 -0.11 -9.86 3.94
CA GLY A 96 0.84 -8.82 3.57
C GLY A 96 0.35 -7.99 2.38
N THR A 97 0.60 -6.70 2.43
CA THR A 97 0.50 -5.80 1.27
C THR A 97 1.78 -5.01 1.19
N TRP A 98 2.30 -4.85 -0.01
CA TRP A 98 3.41 -3.97 -0.33
C TRP A 98 3.01 -3.08 -1.51
N PHE A 99 3.47 -1.85 -1.53
CA PHE A 99 3.27 -0.98 -2.66
C PHE A 99 4.49 -0.09 -2.90
N ILE A 100 4.61 0.39 -4.12
CA ILE A 100 5.51 1.46 -4.50
C ILE A 100 4.80 2.44 -5.44
N SER A 101 5.09 3.72 -5.27
CA SER A 101 4.55 4.82 -6.05
C SER A 101 5.63 5.88 -6.25
N ARG A 102 5.49 6.64 -7.33
CA ARG A 102 6.23 7.88 -7.54
C ARG A 102 5.26 9.04 -7.37
N LEU A 103 5.53 9.92 -6.40
CA LEU A 103 4.67 11.07 -6.15
C LEU A 103 4.88 12.18 -7.19
N GLU A 104 3.94 13.13 -7.23
CA GLU A 104 3.91 14.22 -8.20
C GLU A 104 5.00 15.28 -7.95
N LYS A 105 5.20 16.15 -8.96
CA LYS A 105 6.18 17.25 -8.92
C LYS A 105 5.92 18.28 -7.79
N LYS A 106 4.69 18.37 -7.30
CA LYS A 106 4.28 19.34 -6.27
C LYS A 106 4.88 19.07 -4.89
N PHE A 107 5.45 17.88 -4.67
CA PHE A 107 6.18 17.58 -3.44
C PHE A 107 7.56 18.25 -3.45
N ASN A 108 8.06 18.59 -2.26
CA ASN A 108 9.43 19.05 -2.07
C ASN A 108 10.16 18.06 -1.17
N PRO A 109 11.14 17.28 -1.67
CA PRO A 109 11.68 17.28 -3.03
C PRO A 109 10.69 16.74 -4.08
N ALA A 110 10.83 17.15 -5.35
CA ALA A 110 9.91 16.75 -6.42
C ALA A 110 10.13 15.29 -6.86
N HIS A 111 9.05 14.56 -7.16
CA HIS A 111 9.11 13.14 -7.57
C HIS A 111 9.76 12.17 -6.57
N PRO A 112 9.46 12.23 -5.27
CA PRO A 112 9.97 11.26 -4.32
C PRO A 112 9.35 9.88 -4.59
N ILE A 113 10.09 8.84 -4.21
CA ILE A 113 9.57 7.47 -4.19
C ILE A 113 8.85 7.30 -2.87
N PHE A 114 7.63 6.79 -2.94
CA PHE A 114 6.80 6.46 -1.79
C PHE A 114 6.50 4.97 -1.82
N THR A 115 6.95 4.25 -0.81
CA THR A 115 6.83 2.80 -0.70
C THR A 115 6.34 2.44 0.68
N GLY A 116 5.78 1.25 0.83
CA GLY A 116 5.39 0.78 2.15
C GLY A 116 4.90 -0.64 2.15
N TRP A 117 4.78 -1.18 3.35
CA TRP A 117 4.21 -2.49 3.58
C TRP A 117 3.26 -2.46 4.77
N LYS A 118 2.25 -3.35 4.73
CA LYS A 118 1.36 -3.66 5.85
C LYS A 118 1.33 -5.17 6.04
N LEU A 119 1.59 -5.61 7.25
CA LEU A 119 1.49 -6.99 7.68
C LEU A 119 0.41 -7.12 8.75
N ASP A 120 -0.59 -7.93 8.47
CA ASP A 120 -1.61 -8.32 9.43
C ASP A 120 -1.32 -9.71 9.97
N PHE A 121 -1.32 -9.85 11.28
CA PHE A 121 -1.20 -11.08 12.04
C PHE A 121 -2.55 -11.43 12.70
N ILE A 122 -3.09 -12.60 12.37
CA ILE A 122 -4.40 -13.08 12.81
C ILE A 122 -4.19 -14.38 13.61
N PRO A 123 -3.89 -14.30 14.92
CA PRO A 123 -3.68 -15.47 15.76
C PRO A 123 -4.95 -16.28 15.97
N THR A 124 -6.10 -15.61 16.14
CA THR A 124 -7.40 -16.24 16.40
C THR A 124 -8.49 -15.61 15.53
N GLU A 125 -9.69 -16.19 15.52
CA GLU A 125 -10.83 -15.65 14.76
C GLU A 125 -11.37 -14.34 15.33
N PHE A 126 -11.09 -14.06 16.61
CA PHE A 126 -11.59 -12.87 17.31
C PHE A 126 -10.55 -11.76 17.42
N LEU A 127 -9.30 -11.95 16.99
CA LEU A 127 -8.22 -10.99 17.18
C LEU A 127 -7.35 -10.86 15.94
N LYS A 128 -7.13 -9.62 15.49
CA LYS A 128 -6.23 -9.26 14.40
C LYS A 128 -5.31 -8.13 14.84
N PHE A 129 -4.02 -8.27 14.60
CA PHE A 129 -3.01 -7.24 14.77
C PHE A 129 -2.51 -6.79 13.40
N GLY A 130 -2.28 -5.51 13.22
CA GLY A 130 -1.71 -4.93 12.01
C GLY A 130 -0.46 -4.14 12.35
N VAL A 131 0.58 -4.27 11.53
CA VAL A 131 1.76 -3.40 11.55
C VAL A 131 1.95 -2.88 10.15
N GLY A 132 2.08 -1.57 10.00
CA GLY A 132 2.35 -0.93 8.73
C GLY A 132 3.54 0.01 8.83
N HIS A 133 4.26 0.13 7.73
CA HIS A 133 5.39 1.02 7.58
C HIS A 133 5.32 1.66 6.19
N ILE A 134 5.47 2.98 6.15
CA ILE A 134 5.63 3.73 4.92
C ILE A 134 6.96 4.48 4.97
N LEU A 135 7.59 4.56 3.81
CA LEU A 135 8.88 5.19 3.60
C LEU A 135 8.75 6.11 2.38
N MET A 136 9.19 7.35 2.55
CA MET A 136 9.35 8.31 1.47
C MET A 136 10.82 8.71 1.37
N PHE A 137 11.41 8.59 0.19
CA PHE A 137 12.83 8.87 0.00
C PHE A 137 13.12 9.33 -1.43
N GLY A 138 14.29 9.96 -1.59
CA GLY A 138 14.77 10.50 -2.86
C GLY A 138 14.00 11.74 -3.31
N GLY A 139 13.96 11.96 -4.62
CA GLY A 139 13.39 13.15 -5.25
C GLY A 139 14.45 14.03 -5.91
N LYS A 140 14.01 14.96 -6.76
CA LYS A 140 14.90 15.82 -7.55
C LYS A 140 15.73 16.71 -6.62
N GLY A 141 17.05 16.60 -6.71
CA GLY A 141 18.00 17.35 -5.86
C GLY A 141 18.47 16.57 -4.63
N VAL A 142 17.97 15.35 -4.44
CA VAL A 142 18.41 14.42 -3.40
C VAL A 142 19.26 13.34 -4.07
N ASN A 143 20.43 13.04 -3.50
CA ASN A 143 21.28 11.94 -4.01
C ASN A 143 20.49 10.63 -3.91
N MET A 144 20.17 10.04 -5.06
CA MET A 144 19.61 8.70 -5.11
C MET A 144 20.75 7.72 -4.89
N TYR A 145 20.82 7.17 -3.68
CA TYR A 145 21.65 6.01 -3.41
C TYR A 145 21.04 4.80 -4.17
N GLY A 146 21.89 3.85 -4.59
CA GLY A 146 21.60 2.89 -5.67
C GLY A 146 20.53 1.83 -5.33
N ILE A 147 20.40 0.81 -6.18
CA ILE A 147 19.47 -0.33 -5.98
C ILE A 147 19.71 -1.03 -4.62
N HIS A 148 20.96 -1.03 -4.15
CA HIS A 148 21.32 -1.59 -2.85
C HIS A 148 20.67 -0.85 -1.67
N ASP A 149 20.51 0.47 -1.79
CA ASP A 149 19.90 1.30 -0.75
C ASP A 149 18.37 1.21 -0.78
N PHE A 150 17.79 0.99 -1.97
CA PHE A 150 16.38 0.64 -2.10
C PHE A 150 16.05 -0.66 -1.35
N GLU A 151 16.82 -1.73 -1.55
CA GLU A 151 16.62 -3.00 -0.83
C GLU A 151 16.87 -2.84 0.67
N GLY A 152 17.92 -2.09 1.05
CA GLY A 152 18.28 -1.81 2.44
C GLY A 152 17.27 -0.94 3.20
N ASN A 153 16.51 -0.08 2.53
CA ASN A 153 15.57 0.84 3.20
C ASN A 153 14.11 0.37 3.09
N SER A 154 13.78 -0.41 2.05
CA SER A 154 12.47 -1.02 1.85
C SER A 154 12.30 -2.38 2.52
N SER A 155 13.35 -2.96 3.11
CA SER A 155 13.26 -4.29 3.72
C SER A 155 12.36 -4.33 4.96
N LEU A 156 11.73 -5.49 5.18
CA LEU A 156 10.81 -5.76 6.30
C LEU A 156 11.49 -5.70 7.68
N PHE A 157 12.83 -5.73 7.75
CA PHE A 157 13.60 -5.92 8.98
C PHE A 157 14.72 -4.89 9.19
N PHE A 158 15.22 -4.30 8.11
CA PHE A 158 16.25 -3.28 8.13
C PHE A 158 15.68 -2.11 7.32
N SER A 159 15.29 -1.04 7.99
CA SER A 159 15.46 0.28 7.37
C SER A 159 16.84 0.71 7.85
N SER A 160 17.73 1.10 6.94
CA SER A 160 18.92 1.84 7.35
C SER A 160 18.41 3.03 8.14
N GLY A 161 18.70 3.07 9.44
CA GLY A 161 18.19 4.11 10.31
C GLY A 161 18.65 5.46 9.76
N GLY A 162 17.69 6.39 9.62
CA GLY A 162 17.93 7.74 9.15
C GLY A 162 19.12 8.37 9.88
N GLY A 163 20.24 8.43 9.18
CA GLY A 163 21.39 9.21 9.58
C GLY A 163 21.05 10.69 9.48
N GLU A 164 21.85 11.52 10.14
CA GLU A 164 21.70 12.99 10.20
C GLU A 164 21.68 13.68 8.81
N ASN A 165 22.07 12.96 7.75
CA ASN A 165 22.06 13.42 6.35
C ASN A 165 21.16 12.59 5.42
N ASP A 166 20.36 11.65 5.95
CA ASP A 166 19.52 10.79 5.11
C ASP A 166 18.20 11.48 4.75
N PRO A 167 17.90 11.65 3.46
CA PRO A 167 16.72 12.35 2.96
C PRO A 167 15.50 11.42 2.95
N GLU A 168 15.28 10.71 4.04
CA GLU A 168 14.26 9.67 4.19
C GLU A 168 13.29 10.02 5.30
N ASN A 169 12.02 9.71 5.06
CA ASN A 169 10.96 9.89 6.04
C ASN A 169 10.22 8.57 6.23
N HIS A 170 10.15 8.12 7.47
CA HIS A 170 9.54 6.87 7.87
C HIS A 170 8.36 7.12 8.81
N ILE A 171 7.25 6.45 8.55
CA ILE A 171 6.11 6.42 9.48
C ILE A 171 5.73 4.96 9.69
N MET A 172 5.61 4.56 10.94
CA MET A 172 5.19 3.21 11.34
C MET A 172 3.93 3.30 12.18
N SER A 173 2.98 2.40 11.96
CA SER A 173 1.73 2.33 12.71
C SER A 173 1.40 0.91 13.11
N TRP A 174 0.85 0.73 14.30
CA TRP A 174 0.40 -0.56 14.78
C TRP A 174 -1.10 -0.44 15.10
N ASP A 175 -1.87 -1.46 14.75
CA ASP A 175 -3.32 -1.51 14.97
C ASP A 175 -3.79 -2.88 15.48
N ALA A 176 -4.93 -2.89 16.16
CA ALA A 176 -5.54 -4.12 16.67
C ALA A 176 -7.06 -4.08 16.49
N GLN A 177 -7.65 -5.21 16.15
CA GLN A 177 -9.09 -5.41 15.98
C GLN A 177 -9.55 -6.61 16.80
N LEU A 178 -10.60 -6.40 17.59
CA LEU A 178 -11.27 -7.43 18.38
C LEU A 178 -12.67 -7.66 17.80
N PHE A 179 -12.94 -8.88 17.33
CA PHE A 179 -14.26 -9.28 16.83
C PHE A 179 -15.04 -9.97 17.94
N LEU A 180 -16.05 -9.27 18.46
CA LEU A 180 -16.98 -9.82 19.45
C LEU A 180 -18.12 -10.53 18.72
N ARG A 181 -18.24 -11.85 18.92
CA ARG A 181 -19.45 -12.59 18.50
C ARG A 181 -20.58 -12.22 19.47
N ARG A 182 -21.70 -11.75 18.93
CA ARG A 182 -22.96 -11.63 19.67
C ARG A 182 -23.70 -12.96 19.65
#